data_AF-A0A3A9FGC3-F1
#
_entry.id   AF-A0A3A9FGC3-F1
#
_cell.length_a   1.000
_cell.length_b   1.000
_cell.length_c   1.000
_cell.angle_alpha   90.00
_cell.angle_beta   90.00
_cell.angle_gamma   90.00
#
_symmetry.space_group_name_H-M   'P 1'
#
loop_
_entity.id
_entity.type
_entity.pdbx_description
1 polymer ?
#
loop_
_entity_poly.entity_id
_entity_poly.type
_entity_poly.pdbx_seq_one_letter_code
_entity_poly.pdbx_strand_id
1 'polypeptide(L)'
;MNRESFLRELAFLLSDLEEDEREEALQYYKDYFDEVGSEHEAEILVHIGSPEKVAAELKNSLRGGGEGGEYTERGYYDERFDEYHRVPDHYAKIMKHKKRNEKKKSRKEKSEEERRNGLLFLLLFLFFGISLAGRIISAGFSVITAILGGVFGLVAGLFGLLASGFAAVIGLLVGGVTMVLDGIRNLSQLPTGLMGLCFGFLMLAAAMLIALLTKWGWTTVMPWLLHFWLDMFRKCWNWLCQLAHKIFGGGGAEE
;
A
#
# COMPACT_ATOMS: atom_id res chain seq x y z
N MET A 1 -72.87 1.00 -10.13
CA MET A 1 -72.21 1.19 -11.44
C MET A 1 -71.52 -0.11 -11.79
N ASN A 2 -71.44 -0.48 -13.07
CA ASN A 2 -70.65 -1.65 -13.50
C ASN A 2 -69.35 -1.19 -14.18
N ARG A 3 -68.41 -2.12 -14.41
CA ARG A 3 -67.12 -1.85 -15.05
C ARG A 3 -67.26 -1.05 -16.36
N GLU A 4 -68.15 -1.49 -17.25
CA GLU A 4 -68.38 -0.84 -18.55
C GLU A 4 -68.86 0.61 -18.40
N SER A 5 -69.73 0.88 -17.44
CA SER A 5 -70.23 2.23 -17.18
C SER A 5 -69.14 3.13 -16.60
N PHE A 6 -68.30 2.60 -15.71
CA PHE A 6 -67.18 3.35 -15.11
C PHE A 6 -66.15 3.76 -16.17
N LEU A 7 -65.72 2.82 -17.02
CA LEU A 7 -64.75 3.10 -18.08
C LEU A 7 -65.31 4.05 -19.15
N ARG A 8 -66.61 3.97 -19.45
CA ARG A 8 -67.27 4.89 -20.37
C ARG A 8 -67.31 6.33 -19.82
N GLU A 9 -67.66 6.47 -18.54
CA GLU A 9 -67.69 7.78 -17.87
C GLU A 9 -66.27 8.37 -17.75
N LEU A 10 -65.29 7.54 -17.39
CA LEU A 10 -63.88 7.94 -17.31
C LEU A 10 -63.37 8.39 -18.69
N ALA A 11 -63.67 7.66 -19.76
CA ALA A 11 -63.28 8.04 -21.12
C ALA A 11 -63.88 9.39 -21.55
N PHE A 12 -65.12 9.66 -21.16
CA PHE A 12 -65.77 10.95 -21.39
C PHE A 12 -65.09 12.08 -20.63
N LEU A 13 -64.79 11.87 -19.33
CA LEU A 13 -64.15 12.87 -18.48
C LEU A 13 -62.70 13.16 -18.89
N LEU A 14 -62.01 12.20 -19.51
CA LEU A 14 -60.65 12.34 -20.03
C LEU A 14 -60.62 12.80 -21.50
N SER A 15 -61.75 13.17 -22.10
CA SER A 15 -61.80 13.65 -23.49
C SER A 15 -60.98 14.92 -23.76
N ASP A 16 -60.70 15.71 -22.71
CA ASP A 16 -59.86 16.91 -22.77
C ASP A 16 -58.34 16.64 -22.88
N LEU A 17 -57.89 15.40 -22.65
CA LEU A 17 -56.48 15.00 -22.70
C LEU A 17 -56.05 14.57 -24.11
N GLU A 18 -54.73 14.49 -24.34
CA GLU A 18 -54.18 13.94 -25.58
C GLU A 18 -54.60 12.46 -25.76
N GLU A 19 -54.74 12.04 -27.01
CA GLU A 19 -55.26 10.71 -27.36
C GLU A 19 -54.43 9.58 -26.73
N ASP A 20 -53.11 9.72 -26.75
CA ASP A 20 -52.15 8.77 -26.18
C ASP A 20 -52.30 8.67 -24.65
N GLU A 21 -52.37 9.81 -23.93
CA GLU A 21 -52.52 9.84 -22.47
C GLU A 21 -53.86 9.29 -22.01
N ARG A 22 -54.92 9.58 -22.78
CA ARG A 22 -56.26 9.04 -22.53
C ARG A 22 -56.30 7.54 -22.74
N GLU A 23 -55.70 7.04 -23.82
CA GLU A 23 -55.65 5.60 -24.09
C GLU A 23 -54.84 4.85 -23.03
N GLU A 24 -53.69 5.39 -22.63
CA GLU A 24 -52.85 4.81 -21.58
C GLU A 24 -53.59 4.72 -20.23
N ALA A 25 -54.23 5.82 -19.82
CA ALA A 25 -55.00 5.83 -18.58
C ALA A 25 -56.18 4.87 -18.60
N LEU A 26 -56.92 4.79 -19.72
CA LEU A 26 -58.02 3.85 -19.87
C LEU A 26 -57.52 2.40 -19.90
N GLN A 27 -56.36 2.15 -20.50
CA GLN A 27 -55.76 0.81 -20.53
C GLN A 27 -55.35 0.35 -19.13
N TYR A 28 -54.73 1.23 -18.34
CA TYR A 28 -54.36 0.91 -16.95
C TYR A 28 -55.55 0.42 -16.12
N TYR A 29 -56.68 1.14 -16.18
CA TYR A 29 -57.87 0.72 -15.43
C TYR A 29 -58.53 -0.53 -16.04
N LYS A 30 -58.47 -0.73 -17.35
CA LYS A 30 -58.95 -1.97 -17.98
C LYS A 30 -58.18 -3.18 -17.46
N ASP A 31 -56.85 -3.10 -17.46
CA ASP A 31 -55.97 -4.16 -16.99
C ASP A 31 -56.19 -4.43 -15.50
N TYR A 32 -56.37 -3.37 -14.70
CA TYR A 32 -56.68 -3.51 -13.28
C TYR A 32 -58.00 -4.23 -13.01
N PHE A 33 -59.05 -3.96 -13.80
CA PHE A 33 -60.31 -4.71 -13.70
C PHE A 33 -60.16 -6.16 -14.20
N ASP A 34 -59.33 -6.41 -15.22
CA ASP A 34 -59.08 -7.75 -15.74
C ASP A 34 -58.29 -8.62 -14.75
N GLU A 35 -57.32 -8.05 -14.03
CA GLU A 35 -56.55 -8.75 -13.00
C GLU A 35 -57.40 -9.25 -11.83
N VAL A 36 -58.43 -8.48 -11.47
CA VAL A 36 -59.24 -8.76 -10.29
C VAL A 36 -60.44 -9.67 -10.61
N GLY A 37 -60.82 -9.76 -11.88
CA GLY A 37 -61.84 -10.69 -12.36
C GLY A 37 -63.29 -10.28 -12.05
N SER A 38 -64.23 -10.84 -12.80
CA SER A 38 -65.66 -10.46 -12.77
C SER A 38 -66.35 -10.65 -11.41
N GLU A 39 -65.77 -11.47 -10.54
CA GLU A 39 -66.32 -11.80 -9.21
C GLU A 39 -66.09 -10.71 -8.15
N HIS A 40 -65.11 -9.81 -8.37
CA HIS A 40 -64.71 -8.79 -7.41
C HIS A 40 -64.91 -7.35 -7.92
N GLU A 41 -65.46 -7.15 -9.13
CA GLU A 41 -65.66 -5.82 -9.74
C GLU A 41 -66.47 -4.84 -8.87
N ALA A 42 -67.49 -5.34 -8.17
CA ALA A 42 -68.35 -4.51 -7.32
C ALA A 42 -67.63 -3.94 -6.09
N GLU A 43 -66.65 -4.69 -5.56
CA GLU A 43 -65.84 -4.29 -4.41
C GLU A 43 -64.80 -3.25 -4.81
N ILE A 44 -64.14 -3.47 -5.95
CA ILE A 44 -63.17 -2.51 -6.50
C ILE A 44 -63.81 -1.16 -6.76
N LEU A 45 -65.00 -1.12 -7.36
CA LEU A 45 -65.69 0.15 -7.67
C LEU A 45 -65.98 1.00 -6.42
N VAL A 46 -66.11 0.38 -5.26
CA VAL A 46 -66.21 1.10 -3.97
C VAL A 46 -64.84 1.67 -3.56
N HIS A 47 -63.77 0.92 -3.79
CA HIS A 47 -62.41 1.30 -3.43
C HIS A 47 -61.81 2.42 -4.30
N ILE A 48 -61.93 2.32 -5.63
CA ILE A 48 -61.42 3.37 -6.54
C ILE A 48 -62.32 4.62 -6.56
N GLY A 49 -63.58 4.51 -6.16
CA GLY A 49 -64.49 5.64 -6.02
C GLY A 49 -65.12 6.09 -7.35
N SER A 50 -65.53 7.36 -7.42
CA SER A 50 -66.22 7.89 -8.60
C SER A 50 -65.24 8.18 -9.76
N PRO A 51 -65.67 7.97 -11.02
CA PRO A 51 -64.83 8.23 -12.20
C PRO A 51 -64.41 9.71 -12.30
N GLU A 52 -65.22 10.63 -11.76
CA GLU A 52 -64.91 12.06 -11.63
C GLU A 52 -63.68 12.33 -10.76
N LYS A 53 -63.58 11.64 -9.61
CA LYS A 53 -62.45 11.79 -8.69
C LYS A 53 -61.17 11.28 -9.33
N VAL A 54 -61.25 10.12 -9.98
CA VAL A 54 -60.12 9.51 -10.70
C VAL A 54 -59.66 10.42 -11.85
N ALA A 55 -60.60 10.96 -12.63
CA ALA A 55 -60.26 11.89 -13.71
C ALA A 55 -59.59 13.17 -13.21
N ALA A 56 -60.03 13.71 -12.08
CA ALA A 56 -59.43 14.90 -11.48
C ALA A 56 -58.00 14.64 -10.98
N GLU A 57 -57.77 13.50 -10.33
CA GLU A 57 -56.45 13.10 -9.84
C GLU A 57 -55.46 12.89 -11.00
N LEU A 58 -55.90 12.20 -12.06
CA LEU A 58 -55.08 11.99 -13.24
C LEU A 58 -54.75 13.32 -13.94
N LYS A 59 -55.73 14.21 -14.13
CA LYS A 59 -55.52 15.54 -14.70
C LYS A 59 -54.57 16.39 -13.85
N ASN A 60 -54.60 16.25 -12.52
CA ASN A 60 -53.69 16.97 -11.62
C ASN A 60 -52.26 16.43 -11.70
N SER A 61 -52.12 15.10 -11.75
CA SER A 61 -50.83 14.42 -11.93
C SER A 61 -50.13 14.87 -13.22
N LEU A 62 -50.88 15.00 -14.32
CA LEU A 62 -50.35 15.41 -15.62
C LEU A 62 -50.05 16.93 -15.73
N ARG A 63 -50.75 17.79 -14.98
CA ARG A 63 -50.59 19.27 -15.07
C ARG A 63 -49.42 19.86 -14.25
N GLY A 64 -48.74 19.07 -13.43
CA GLY A 64 -47.41 19.39 -12.90
C GLY A 64 -47.32 19.63 -11.37
N GLY A 65 -46.53 18.77 -10.72
CA GLY A 65 -45.49 19.08 -9.73
C GLY A 65 -45.79 20.01 -8.54
N GLY A 66 -45.83 19.45 -7.33
CA GLY A 66 -45.45 20.16 -6.10
C GLY A 66 -46.42 20.08 -4.93
N GLU A 67 -46.73 18.89 -4.43
CA GLU A 67 -47.34 18.73 -3.10
C GLU A 67 -46.47 17.84 -2.21
N GLY A 68 -45.55 18.45 -1.45
CA GLY A 68 -44.80 17.79 -0.39
C GLY A 68 -43.43 18.43 -0.19
N GLY A 69 -43.22 19.06 0.97
CA GLY A 69 -41.94 19.68 1.33
C GLY A 69 -40.74 18.77 1.05
N GLU A 70 -39.66 19.36 0.58
CA GLU A 70 -38.51 18.62 0.08
C GLU A 70 -37.59 18.22 1.23
N TYR A 71 -37.19 16.96 1.26
CA TYR A 71 -36.10 16.50 2.10
C TYR A 71 -34.79 16.73 1.36
N THR A 72 -34.05 17.76 1.77
CA THR A 72 -32.70 18.01 1.28
C THR A 72 -31.68 17.46 2.27
N GLU A 73 -30.41 17.35 1.85
CA GLU A 73 -29.31 17.01 2.77
C GLU A 73 -29.14 18.01 3.94
N ARG A 74 -29.85 19.15 3.91
CA ARG A 74 -29.89 20.15 4.99
C ARG A 74 -31.14 20.08 5.86
N GLY A 75 -32.04 19.11 5.63
CA GLY A 75 -33.29 18.91 6.37
C GLY A 75 -34.54 19.12 5.50
N TYR A 76 -35.69 19.07 6.15
CA TYR A 76 -37.01 19.27 5.54
C TYR A 76 -37.26 20.76 5.28
N TYR A 77 -37.56 21.12 4.02
CA TYR A 77 -37.82 22.50 3.60
C TYR A 77 -39.29 22.63 3.16
N ASP A 78 -40.02 23.53 3.82
CA ASP A 78 -41.42 23.86 3.50
C ASP A 78 -41.55 25.38 3.44
N GLU A 79 -41.86 25.90 2.25
CA GLU A 79 -41.94 27.34 1.97
C GLU A 79 -43.06 28.04 2.77
N ARG A 80 -44.02 27.28 3.32
CA ARG A 80 -45.14 27.84 4.10
C ARG A 80 -44.73 28.29 5.51
N PHE A 81 -43.57 27.83 6.01
CA PHE A 81 -43.12 28.08 7.39
C PHE A 81 -41.97 29.09 7.50
N ASP A 82 -41.57 29.76 6.42
CA ASP A 82 -40.46 30.74 6.46
C ASP A 82 -40.89 32.11 7.03
N GLU A 83 -41.45 32.11 8.25
CA GLU A 83 -41.70 33.31 9.06
C GLU A 83 -40.48 33.64 9.96
N TYR A 84 -39.25 33.60 9.42
CA TYR A 84 -38.04 33.93 10.19
C TYR A 84 -37.60 35.41 10.10
N HIS A 85 -38.44 36.33 9.61
CA HIS A 85 -38.01 37.72 9.37
C HIS A 85 -38.80 38.82 10.10
N ARG A 86 -39.56 38.51 11.15
CA ARG A 86 -40.16 39.55 12.05
C ARG A 86 -39.65 39.47 13.49
N VAL A 87 -38.35 39.73 13.68
CA VAL A 87 -37.78 40.08 14.99
C VAL A 87 -37.31 41.54 14.97
N PRO A 88 -37.69 42.39 15.94
CA PRO A 88 -37.26 43.80 15.96
C PRO A 88 -35.73 43.93 15.83
N ASP A 89 -35.28 44.84 14.94
CA ASP A 89 -33.88 44.98 14.49
C ASP A 89 -32.83 45.00 15.61
N HIS A 90 -33.18 45.57 16.77
CA HIS A 90 -32.29 45.66 17.91
C HIS A 90 -31.95 44.27 18.51
N TYR A 91 -32.94 43.38 18.61
CA TYR A 91 -32.75 42.02 19.12
C TYR A 91 -32.04 41.12 18.10
N ALA A 92 -32.36 41.29 16.82
CA ALA A 92 -31.70 40.60 15.71
C ALA A 92 -30.19 40.93 15.65
N LYS A 93 -29.82 42.20 15.87
CA LYS A 93 -28.41 42.65 15.87
C LYS A 93 -27.61 42.06 17.03
N ILE A 94 -28.20 42.01 18.24
CA ILE A 94 -27.55 41.40 19.42
C ILE A 94 -27.35 39.90 19.22
N MET A 95 -28.38 39.18 18.75
CA MET A 95 -28.27 37.75 18.43
C MET A 95 -27.21 37.47 17.35
N LYS A 96 -27.13 38.32 16.32
CA LYS A 96 -26.14 38.20 15.24
C LYS A 96 -24.72 38.43 15.75
N HIS A 97 -24.50 39.41 16.63
CA HIS A 97 -23.20 39.64 17.26
C HIS A 97 -22.80 38.51 18.21
N LYS A 98 -23.73 37.99 19.02
CA LYS A 98 -23.48 36.86 19.92
C LYS A 98 -23.15 35.58 19.15
N LYS A 99 -23.97 35.20 18.15
CA LYS A 99 -23.68 34.06 17.27
C LYS A 99 -22.36 34.24 16.51
N ARG A 100 -22.02 35.45 16.06
CA ARG A 100 -20.75 35.72 15.38
C ARG A 100 -19.57 35.58 16.32
N ASN A 101 -19.70 36.01 17.58
CA ASN A 101 -18.64 35.88 18.59
C ASN A 101 -18.47 34.43 19.07
N GLU A 102 -19.57 33.69 19.27
CA GLU A 102 -19.53 32.26 19.58
C GLU A 102 -18.94 31.45 18.42
N LYS A 103 -19.34 31.72 17.16
CA LYS A 103 -18.71 31.11 15.97
C LYS A 103 -17.23 31.47 15.83
N LYS A 104 -16.83 32.70 16.18
CA LYS A 104 -15.41 33.10 16.17
C LYS A 104 -14.62 32.38 17.26
N LYS A 105 -15.20 32.23 18.46
CA LYS A 105 -14.56 31.54 19.58
C LYS A 105 -14.42 30.05 19.29
N SER A 106 -15.48 29.39 18.82
CA SER A 106 -15.43 27.97 18.44
C SER A 106 -14.50 27.70 17.25
N ARG A 107 -14.43 28.60 16.26
CA ARG A 107 -13.47 28.48 15.15
C ARG A 107 -12.03 28.68 15.61
N LYS A 108 -11.79 29.55 16.60
CA LYS A 108 -10.45 29.76 17.16
C LYS A 108 -10.01 28.57 18.01
N GLU A 109 -10.90 28.03 18.86
CA GLU A 109 -10.64 26.82 19.64
C GLU A 109 -10.41 25.60 18.73
N LYS A 110 -11.23 25.41 17.69
CA LYS A 110 -11.04 24.34 16.70
C LYS A 110 -9.74 24.51 15.90
N SER A 111 -9.37 25.75 15.55
CA SER A 111 -8.10 26.02 14.85
C SER A 111 -6.88 25.79 15.73
N GLU A 112 -6.95 26.10 17.02
CA GLU A 112 -5.87 25.82 17.97
C GLU A 112 -5.75 24.32 18.27
N GLU A 113 -6.86 23.59 18.31
CA GLU A 113 -6.88 22.12 18.42
C GLU A 113 -6.34 21.44 17.17
N GLU A 114 -6.74 21.86 15.96
CA GLU A 114 -6.18 21.35 14.71
C GLU A 114 -4.68 21.64 14.59
N ARG A 115 -4.21 22.80 15.08
CA ARG A 115 -2.76 23.10 15.12
C ARG A 115 -2.01 22.25 16.14
N ARG A 116 -2.57 22.00 17.32
CA ARG A 116 -1.96 21.07 18.29
C ARG A 116 -1.95 19.65 17.76
N ASN A 117 -3.04 19.19 17.16
CA ASN A 117 -3.15 17.84 16.61
C ASN A 117 -2.24 17.69 15.38
N GLY A 118 -2.11 18.73 14.55
CA GLY A 118 -1.14 18.78 13.46
C GLY A 118 0.31 18.81 13.95
N LEU A 119 0.61 19.55 15.03
CA LEU A 119 1.94 19.55 15.65
C LEU A 119 2.26 18.22 16.33
N LEU A 120 1.31 17.59 17.01
CA LEU A 120 1.47 16.26 17.60
C LEU A 120 1.61 15.19 16.51
N PHE A 121 0.86 15.30 15.41
CA PHE A 121 1.00 14.41 14.25
C PHE A 121 2.36 14.61 13.57
N LEU A 122 2.85 15.84 13.45
CA LEU A 122 4.18 16.15 12.91
C LEU A 122 5.30 15.68 13.84
N LEU A 123 5.14 15.81 15.17
CA LEU A 123 6.09 15.31 16.16
C LEU A 123 6.11 13.78 16.18
N LEU A 124 4.94 13.14 16.09
CA LEU A 124 4.80 11.68 15.97
C LEU A 124 5.40 11.19 14.64
N PHE A 125 5.18 11.89 13.54
CA PHE A 125 5.78 11.58 12.24
C PHE A 125 7.30 11.79 12.25
N LEU A 126 7.82 12.79 12.96
CA LEU A 126 9.27 13.00 13.11
C LEU A 126 9.90 11.88 13.94
N PHE A 127 9.29 11.52 15.07
CA PHE A 127 9.86 10.52 15.99
C PHE A 127 9.65 9.08 15.50
N PHE A 128 8.45 8.78 15.00
CA PHE A 128 8.06 7.45 14.51
C PHE A 128 8.36 7.28 13.02
N GLY A 129 8.10 8.29 12.18
CA GLY A 129 8.32 8.21 10.73
C GLY A 129 9.80 8.14 10.34
N ILE A 130 10.70 8.89 11.00
CA ILE A 130 12.15 8.76 10.74
C ILE A 130 12.69 7.41 11.24
N SER A 131 12.24 6.97 12.42
CA SER A 131 12.68 5.71 13.02
C SER A 131 12.17 4.48 12.26
N LEU A 132 10.95 4.55 11.69
CA LEU A 132 10.36 3.48 10.88
C LEU A 132 10.87 3.50 9.42
N ALA A 133 11.01 4.68 8.81
CA ALA A 133 11.60 4.81 7.47
C ALA A 133 13.08 4.37 7.45
N GLY A 134 13.85 4.72 8.48
CA GLY A 134 15.23 4.25 8.63
C GLY A 134 15.33 2.73 8.71
N ARG A 135 14.39 2.07 9.40
CA ARG A 135 14.34 0.60 9.48
C ARG A 135 13.99 -0.06 8.15
N ILE A 136 13.04 0.48 7.39
CA ILE A 136 12.62 -0.09 6.10
C ILE A 136 13.74 0.06 5.05
N ILE A 137 14.40 1.22 4.98
CA ILE A 137 15.52 1.46 4.07
C ILE A 137 16.73 0.60 4.49
N SER A 138 16.99 0.46 5.79
CA SER A 138 18.07 -0.40 6.30
C SER A 138 17.81 -1.89 6.03
N ALA A 139 16.56 -2.34 6.08
CA ALA A 139 16.22 -3.75 5.85
C ALA A 139 16.36 -4.15 4.38
N GLY A 140 16.07 -3.24 3.45
CA GLY A 140 16.30 -3.46 2.02
C GLY A 140 17.79 -3.48 1.66
N PHE A 141 18.56 -2.51 2.17
CA PHE A 141 20.01 -2.47 1.95
C PHE A 141 20.75 -3.59 2.67
N SER A 142 20.29 -4.02 3.86
CA SER A 142 20.98 -5.04 4.66
C SER A 142 21.07 -6.38 3.96
N VAL A 143 20.03 -6.80 3.24
CA VAL A 143 20.03 -8.07 2.49
C VAL A 143 21.04 -8.02 1.36
N ILE A 144 21.10 -6.91 0.62
CA ILE A 144 22.06 -6.71 -0.47
C ILE A 144 23.50 -6.67 0.09
N THR A 145 23.73 -5.93 1.17
CA THR A 145 25.05 -5.90 1.82
C THR A 145 25.41 -7.22 2.48
N ALA A 146 24.45 -8.02 2.95
CA ALA A 146 24.71 -9.33 3.52
C ALA A 146 25.11 -10.35 2.45
N ILE A 147 24.46 -10.32 1.28
CA ILE A 147 24.83 -11.19 0.16
C ILE A 147 26.20 -10.78 -0.39
N LEU A 148 26.40 -9.48 -0.65
CA LEU A 148 27.69 -8.97 -1.12
C LEU A 148 28.79 -9.23 -0.10
N GLY A 149 28.55 -8.93 1.18
CA GLY A 149 29.50 -9.12 2.27
C GLY A 149 29.80 -10.60 2.54
N GLY A 150 28.82 -11.49 2.40
CA GLY A 150 29.01 -12.93 2.52
C GLY A 150 29.90 -13.49 1.41
N VAL A 151 29.64 -13.08 0.16
CA VAL A 151 30.50 -13.45 -0.98
C VAL A 151 31.90 -12.89 -0.81
N PHE A 152 32.02 -11.61 -0.44
CA PHE A 152 33.32 -10.97 -0.22
C PHE A 152 34.09 -11.61 0.94
N GLY A 153 33.39 -11.97 2.02
CA GLY A 153 33.95 -12.66 3.18
C GLY A 153 34.45 -14.06 2.85
N LEU A 154 33.72 -14.81 2.01
CA LEU A 154 34.16 -16.13 1.55
C LEU A 154 35.44 -16.01 0.71
N VAL A 155 35.49 -15.06 -0.22
CA VAL A 155 36.67 -14.83 -1.06
C VAL A 155 37.85 -14.32 -0.23
N ALA A 156 37.65 -13.34 0.65
CA ALA A 156 38.68 -12.84 1.55
C ALA A 156 39.18 -13.93 2.51
N GLY A 157 38.29 -14.80 2.99
CA GLY A 157 38.63 -15.96 3.81
C GLY A 157 39.49 -16.98 3.07
N LEU A 158 39.16 -17.30 1.81
CA LEU A 158 39.99 -18.13 0.94
C LEU A 158 41.36 -17.49 0.69
N PHE A 159 41.40 -16.19 0.45
CA PHE A 159 42.65 -15.46 0.28
C PHE A 159 43.50 -15.46 1.55
N GLY A 160 42.86 -15.29 2.71
CA GLY A 160 43.49 -15.37 4.02
C GLY A 160 44.05 -16.75 4.33
N LEU A 161 43.34 -17.82 3.94
CA LEU A 161 43.82 -19.21 4.08
C LEU A 161 45.02 -19.50 3.18
N LEU A 162 45.04 -18.96 1.96
CA LEU A 162 46.20 -19.07 1.08
C LEU A 162 47.40 -18.26 1.59
N ALA A 163 47.16 -17.04 2.09
CA ALA A 163 48.19 -16.18 2.66
C ALA A 163 48.77 -16.73 3.97
N SER A 164 47.95 -17.34 4.82
CA SER A 164 48.41 -17.97 6.07
C SER A 164 49.26 -19.21 5.80
N GLY A 165 49.02 -19.93 4.69
CA GLY A 165 49.89 -21.00 4.21
C GLY A 165 51.33 -20.55 4.01
N PHE A 166 51.55 -19.36 3.43
CA PHE A 166 52.89 -18.77 3.29
C PHE A 166 53.55 -18.49 4.64
N ALA A 167 52.80 -17.89 5.57
CA ALA A 167 53.31 -17.63 6.92
C ALA A 167 53.67 -18.93 7.67
N ALA A 168 52.86 -19.99 7.51
CA ALA A 168 53.11 -21.29 8.10
C ALA A 168 54.38 -21.94 7.55
N VAL A 169 54.63 -21.85 6.23
CA VAL A 169 55.88 -22.33 5.61
C VAL A 169 57.09 -21.60 6.19
N ILE A 170 57.05 -20.27 6.30
CA ILE A 170 58.16 -19.48 6.86
C ILE A 170 58.40 -19.89 8.32
N GLY A 171 57.35 -19.99 9.13
CA GLY A 171 57.45 -20.39 10.53
C GLY A 171 58.06 -21.78 10.71
N LEU A 172 57.63 -22.76 9.92
CA LEU A 172 58.16 -24.12 9.96
C LEU A 172 59.60 -24.22 9.44
N LEU A 173 59.97 -23.42 8.44
CA LEU A 173 61.36 -23.36 7.96
C LEU A 173 62.30 -22.78 9.02
N VAL A 174 61.94 -21.63 9.59
CA VAL A 174 62.74 -20.99 10.64
C VAL A 174 62.80 -21.88 11.88
N GLY A 175 61.65 -22.43 12.31
CA GLY A 175 61.57 -23.38 13.41
C GLY A 175 62.46 -24.61 13.18
N GLY A 176 62.33 -25.26 12.03
CA GLY A 176 63.15 -26.41 11.65
C GLY A 176 64.65 -26.11 11.67
N VAL A 177 65.08 -24.98 11.10
CA VAL A 177 66.50 -24.58 11.12
C VAL A 177 66.99 -24.32 12.54
N THR A 178 66.25 -23.57 13.35
CA THR A 178 66.66 -23.27 14.74
C THR A 178 66.79 -24.55 15.58
N MET A 179 65.92 -25.53 15.34
CA MET A 179 65.90 -26.80 16.06
C MET A 179 67.03 -27.73 15.63
N VAL A 180 67.41 -27.73 14.34
CA VAL A 180 68.62 -28.41 13.85
C VAL A 180 69.87 -27.81 14.52
N LEU A 181 69.98 -26.49 14.58
CA LEU A 181 71.11 -25.81 15.22
C LEU A 181 71.21 -26.13 16.71
N ASP A 182 70.08 -26.16 17.41
CA ASP A 182 70.05 -26.51 18.84
C ASP A 182 70.38 -28.00 19.07
N GLY A 183 69.90 -28.88 18.18
CA GLY A 183 70.27 -30.30 18.18
C GLY A 183 71.78 -30.52 18.03
N ILE A 184 72.44 -29.75 17.15
CA ILE A 184 73.91 -29.81 16.96
C ILE A 184 74.65 -29.33 18.22
N ARG A 185 74.16 -28.27 18.88
CA ARG A 185 74.76 -27.76 20.12
C ARG A 185 74.64 -28.76 21.28
N ASN A 186 73.53 -29.48 21.33
CA ASN A 186 73.22 -30.46 22.38
C ASN A 186 73.69 -31.88 22.06
N LEU A 187 74.62 -32.07 21.11
CA LEU A 187 75.22 -33.37 20.81
C LEU A 187 75.94 -34.01 22.01
N SER A 188 76.30 -33.21 23.02
CA SER A 188 76.88 -33.69 24.28
C SER A 188 75.92 -34.61 25.04
N GLN A 189 74.61 -34.44 24.86
CA GLN A 189 73.58 -35.36 25.30
C GLN A 189 73.04 -36.11 24.07
N LEU A 190 73.72 -37.21 23.72
CA LEU A 190 73.43 -38.01 22.52
C LEU A 190 71.94 -38.29 22.25
N PRO A 191 71.10 -38.66 23.25
CA PRO A 191 69.68 -38.94 23.00
C PRO A 191 68.89 -37.69 22.57
N THR A 192 69.11 -36.57 23.25
CA THR A 192 68.38 -35.31 23.04
C THR A 192 68.82 -34.60 21.77
N GLY A 193 70.13 -34.59 21.49
CA GLY A 193 70.69 -34.00 20.27
C GLY A 193 70.23 -34.71 19.01
N LEU A 194 70.19 -36.06 19.01
CA LEU A 194 69.74 -36.85 17.87
C LEU A 194 68.23 -36.67 17.61
N MET A 195 67.40 -36.64 18.67
CA MET A 195 65.96 -36.38 18.52
C MET A 195 65.70 -34.99 17.94
N GLY A 196 66.44 -33.96 18.39
CA GLY A 196 66.32 -32.59 17.87
C GLY A 196 66.65 -32.49 16.38
N LEU A 197 67.71 -33.19 15.94
CA LEU A 197 68.07 -33.26 14.52
C LEU A 197 66.99 -33.94 13.66
N CYS A 198 66.50 -35.11 14.09
CA CYS A 198 65.45 -35.83 13.36
C CYS A 198 64.17 -35.01 13.25
N PHE A 199 63.75 -34.37 14.34
CA PHE A 199 62.55 -33.55 14.35
C PHE A 199 62.72 -32.27 13.51
N GLY A 200 63.92 -31.66 13.55
CA GLY A 200 64.25 -30.51 12.71
C GLY A 200 64.17 -30.81 11.21
N PHE A 201 64.73 -31.94 10.76
CA PHE A 201 64.61 -32.38 9.36
C PHE A 201 63.17 -32.75 8.99
N LEU A 202 62.40 -33.36 9.90
CA LEU A 202 60.99 -33.66 9.67
C LEU A 202 60.17 -32.37 9.50
N MET A 203 60.40 -31.35 10.33
CA MET A 203 59.78 -30.04 10.18
C MET A 203 60.13 -29.36 8.86
N LEU A 204 61.39 -29.43 8.42
CA LEU A 204 61.80 -28.89 7.12
C LEU A 204 61.13 -29.62 5.95
N ALA A 205 61.05 -30.95 6.00
CA ALA A 205 60.36 -31.75 5.00
C ALA A 205 58.85 -31.41 4.96
N ALA A 206 58.22 -31.28 6.12
CA ALA A 206 56.84 -30.84 6.24
C ALA A 206 56.63 -29.43 5.68
N ALA A 207 57.55 -28.50 5.95
CA ALA A 207 57.51 -27.14 5.41
C ALA A 207 57.59 -27.13 3.88
N MET A 208 58.48 -27.95 3.27
CA MET A 208 58.57 -28.10 1.82
C MET A 208 57.29 -28.70 1.22
N LEU A 209 56.69 -29.69 1.89
CA LEU A 209 55.43 -30.29 1.45
C LEU A 209 54.30 -29.25 1.46
N ILE A 210 54.14 -28.50 2.55
CA ILE A 210 53.15 -27.43 2.64
C ILE A 210 53.42 -26.36 1.59
N ALA A 211 54.68 -25.99 1.34
CA ALA A 211 55.04 -25.01 0.31
C ALA A 211 54.61 -25.46 -1.10
N LEU A 212 54.77 -26.75 -1.42
CA LEU A 212 54.31 -27.31 -2.69
C LEU A 212 52.77 -27.28 -2.80
N LEU A 213 52.06 -27.62 -1.71
CA LEU A 213 50.61 -27.53 -1.66
C LEU A 213 50.11 -26.09 -1.79
N THR A 214 50.74 -25.14 -1.11
CA THR A 214 50.42 -23.70 -1.21
C THR A 214 50.70 -23.18 -2.61
N LYS A 215 51.83 -23.56 -3.23
CA LYS A 215 52.15 -23.19 -4.62
C LYS A 215 51.10 -23.76 -5.58
N TRP A 216 50.77 -25.04 -5.47
CA TRP A 216 49.78 -25.70 -6.30
C TRP A 216 48.38 -25.07 -6.12
N GLY A 217 48.01 -24.79 -4.88
CA GLY A 217 46.81 -24.04 -4.53
C GLY A 217 46.81 -22.67 -5.17
N TRP A 218 47.90 -21.91 -5.09
CA TRP A 218 48.00 -20.58 -5.69
C TRP A 218 47.84 -20.63 -7.22
N THR A 219 48.55 -21.52 -7.91
CA THR A 219 48.48 -21.62 -9.37
C THR A 219 47.13 -22.10 -9.88
N THR A 220 46.39 -22.86 -9.08
CA THR A 220 45.08 -23.41 -9.47
C THR A 220 43.95 -22.44 -9.08
N VAL A 221 44.00 -21.91 -7.86
CA VAL A 221 42.93 -21.10 -7.27
C VAL A 221 42.99 -19.65 -7.79
N MET A 222 44.16 -19.07 -8.04
CA MET A 222 44.25 -17.69 -8.56
C MET A 222 43.58 -17.47 -9.92
N PRO A 223 43.87 -18.25 -10.98
CA PRO A 223 43.22 -18.02 -12.27
C PRO A 223 41.70 -18.23 -12.18
N TRP A 224 41.26 -19.21 -11.39
CA TRP A 224 39.85 -19.44 -11.14
C TRP A 224 39.19 -18.28 -10.38
N LEU A 225 39.81 -17.77 -9.31
CA LEU A 225 39.34 -16.63 -8.54
C LEU A 225 39.26 -15.35 -9.38
N LEU A 226 40.26 -15.10 -10.24
CA LEU A 226 40.29 -13.92 -11.10
C LEU A 226 39.16 -13.98 -12.14
N HIS A 227 38.96 -15.14 -12.79
CA HIS A 227 37.84 -15.33 -13.71
C HIS A 227 36.50 -15.18 -12.98
N PHE A 228 36.35 -15.80 -11.81
CA PHE A 228 35.16 -15.66 -10.99
C PHE A 228 34.87 -14.20 -10.60
N TRP A 229 35.90 -13.44 -10.24
CA TRP A 229 35.79 -12.02 -9.91
C TRP A 229 35.37 -11.16 -11.10
N LEU A 230 36.01 -11.35 -12.26
CA LEU A 230 35.67 -10.63 -13.48
C LEU A 230 34.25 -10.97 -13.94
N ASP A 231 33.85 -12.22 -13.86
CA ASP A 231 32.50 -12.67 -14.20
C ASP A 231 31.45 -12.13 -13.23
N MET A 232 31.74 -12.14 -11.93
CA MET A 232 30.86 -11.57 -10.91
C MET A 232 30.73 -10.06 -11.08
N PHE A 233 31.85 -9.36 -11.30
CA PHE A 233 31.83 -7.92 -11.52
C PHE A 233 31.07 -7.56 -12.80
N ARG A 234 31.28 -8.30 -13.89
CA ARG A 234 30.53 -8.10 -15.14
C ARG A 234 29.04 -8.35 -14.94
N LYS A 235 28.64 -9.42 -14.26
CA LYS A 235 27.23 -9.73 -13.96
C LYS A 235 26.61 -8.66 -13.06
N CYS A 236 27.32 -8.24 -12.01
CA CYS A 236 26.86 -7.22 -11.09
C CYS A 236 26.73 -5.86 -11.78
N TRP A 237 27.72 -5.47 -12.58
CA TRP A 237 27.69 -4.25 -13.38
C TRP A 237 26.53 -4.25 -14.37
N ASN A 238 26.34 -5.34 -15.13
CA ASN A 238 25.22 -5.46 -16.05
C ASN A 238 23.86 -5.39 -15.33
N TRP A 239 23.73 -6.07 -14.19
CA TRP A 239 22.52 -6.00 -13.37
C TRP A 239 22.28 -4.60 -12.81
N LEU A 240 23.33 -3.91 -12.36
CA LEU A 240 23.26 -2.53 -11.88
C LEU A 240 22.84 -1.57 -13.00
N CYS A 241 23.39 -1.71 -14.21
CA CYS A 241 22.98 -0.94 -15.38
C CYS A 241 21.50 -1.21 -15.74
N GLN A 242 21.05 -2.47 -15.70
CA GLN A 242 19.65 -2.82 -15.93
C GLN A 242 18.72 -2.24 -14.86
N LEU A 243 19.13 -2.27 -13.60
CA LEU A 243 18.39 -1.71 -12.49
C LEU A 243 18.30 -0.19 -12.60
N ALA A 244 19.42 0.48 -12.91
CA ALA A 244 19.47 1.91 -13.16
C ALA A 244 18.56 2.30 -14.35
N HIS A 245 18.60 1.55 -15.45
CA HIS A 245 17.71 1.79 -16.59
C HIS A 245 16.23 1.60 -16.23
N LYS A 246 15.88 0.61 -15.41
CA LYS A 246 14.48 0.44 -14.95
C LYS A 246 14.01 1.56 -14.03
N ILE A 247 14.89 2.04 -13.15
CA ILE A 247 14.54 3.09 -12.16
C ILE A 247 14.50 4.47 -12.82
N PHE A 248 15.44 4.79 -13.72
CA PHE A 248 15.57 6.11 -14.33
C PHE A 248 15.00 6.21 -15.75
N GLY A 249 14.87 5.09 -16.46
CA GLY A 249 14.36 5.02 -17.84
C GLY A 249 12.85 4.72 -17.95
N GLY A 250 12.15 4.48 -16.84
CA GLY A 250 10.69 4.23 -16.82
C GLY A 250 9.80 5.48 -16.88
N GLY A 251 10.38 6.68 -17.03
CA GLY A 251 9.65 7.95 -17.00
C GLY A 251 9.28 8.55 -18.37
N GLY A 252 9.38 7.80 -19.47
CA GLY A 252 9.14 8.35 -20.81
C GLY A 252 8.59 7.31 -21.78
N ALA A 253 7.35 6.89 -21.56
CA ALA A 253 6.51 6.25 -22.58
C ALA A 253 5.03 6.40 -22.20
N GLU A 254 4.56 7.65 -22.16
CA GLU A 254 3.22 7.95 -22.67
C GLU A 254 3.43 8.50 -24.08
N GLU A 255 3.10 7.68 -25.09
CA GLU A 255 2.41 8.07 -26.34
C GLU A 255 1.67 6.82 -26.87
#